data_AF-A0AAP8TSQ4-F1
#
_entry.id   AF-A0AAP8TSQ4-F1
#
_cell.length_a   1.000
_cell.length_b   1.000
_cell.length_c   1.000
_cell.angle_alpha   90.00
_cell.angle_beta   90.00
_cell.angle_gamma   90.00
#
_symmetry.space_group_name_H-M   'P 1'
#
loop_
_entity.id
_entity.type
_entity.pdbx_description
1 polymer ?
#
loop_
_entity_poly.entity_id
_entity_poly.type
_entity_poly.pdbx_seq_one_letter_code
_entity_poly.pdbx_strand_id
1 'polypeptide(L)'
;MTNKIIKIIVSFSLISSIVLSSNIADAYTYGNAASGASTDESWNIKYNGAAWNYSKSKYRSTSFKYVRSGRTLMIKTAYNGKVTGSVWDDIRWGKKYNTKFYWFRGARK
;
A
#
# COMPACT_ATOMS: atom_id res chain seq x y z
N MET A 1 -36.07 0.04 32.47
CA MET A 1 -34.72 -0.50 32.17
C MET A 1 -33.79 -0.10 33.31
N THR A 2 -33.12 -1.04 33.98
CA THR A 2 -32.29 -0.74 35.18
C THR A 2 -30.91 -0.19 34.80
N ASN A 3 -30.34 0.69 35.63
CA ASN A 3 -29.03 1.32 35.42
C ASN A 3 -27.87 0.32 35.16
N LYS A 4 -28.00 -0.94 35.59
CA LYS A 4 -27.04 -2.02 35.32
C LYS A 4 -27.04 -2.47 33.85
N ILE A 5 -28.21 -2.51 33.21
CA ILE A 5 -28.36 -2.91 31.80
C ILE A 5 -27.79 -1.82 30.89
N ILE A 6 -28.00 -0.54 31.23
CA ILE A 6 -27.44 0.61 30.49
C ILE A 6 -25.91 0.57 30.54
N LYS A 7 -25.30 0.30 31.70
CA LYS A 7 -23.83 0.19 31.83
C LYS A 7 -23.25 -0.94 30.99
N ILE A 8 -23.91 -2.11 30.92
CA ILE A 8 -23.45 -3.24 30.09
C ILE A 8 -23.49 -2.89 28.59
N ILE A 9 -24.56 -2.22 28.15
CA ILE A 9 -24.71 -1.80 26.75
C ILE A 9 -23.66 -0.76 26.37
N VAL A 10 -23.37 0.21 27.25
CA VAL A 10 -22.33 1.23 27.03
C VAL A 10 -20.93 0.62 26.99
N SER A 11 -20.64 -0.39 27.83
CA SER A 11 -19.35 -1.08 27.79
C SER A 11 -19.16 -1.87 26.48
N PHE A 12 -20.22 -2.49 25.96
CA PHE A 12 -20.17 -3.21 24.68
C PHE A 12 -20.01 -2.27 23.47
N SER A 13 -20.58 -1.06 23.51
CA SER A 13 -20.41 -0.06 22.43
C SER A 13 -19.02 0.60 22.43
N LEU A 14 -18.34 0.64 23.57
CA LEU A 14 -16.94 1.07 23.63
C LEU A 14 -15.98 0.01 23.06
N ILE A 15 -16.28 -1.27 23.26
CA ILE A 15 -15.45 -2.37 22.75
C ILE A 15 -15.64 -2.51 21.22
N SER A 16 -16.85 -2.33 20.71
CA SER A 16 -17.12 -2.38 19.26
C SER A 16 -16.49 -1.22 18.48
N SER A 17 -16.29 -0.06 19.11
CA SER A 17 -15.60 1.08 18.47
C SER A 17 -14.08 0.91 18.38
N ILE A 18 -13.48 0.05 19.21
CA ILE A 18 -12.04 -0.30 19.10
C ILE A 18 -11.80 -1.32 17.97
N VAL A 19 -12.78 -2.18 17.67
CA VAL A 19 -12.65 -3.24 16.64
C VAL A 19 -12.81 -2.70 15.21
N LEU A 20 -13.37 -1.50 15.01
CA LEU A 20 -13.68 -0.96 13.68
C LEU A 20 -12.55 -0.16 12.98
N SER A 21 -11.31 -0.24 13.47
CA SER A 21 -10.15 0.37 12.78
C SER A 21 -9.07 -0.64 12.38
N SER A 22 -9.42 -1.93 12.28
CA SER A 22 -8.63 -2.86 11.50
C SER A 22 -8.77 -2.50 10.01
N ASN A 23 -8.06 -1.45 9.58
CA ASN A 23 -7.88 -1.13 8.18
C ASN A 23 -7.37 -2.40 7.50
N ILE A 24 -8.16 -2.91 6.57
CA ILE A 24 -7.81 -4.07 5.77
C ILE A 24 -6.58 -3.65 4.97
N ALA A 25 -5.51 -4.43 5.09
CA ALA A 25 -4.31 -4.26 4.28
C ALA A 25 -4.71 -4.23 2.80
N ASP A 26 -4.52 -3.08 2.14
CA ASP A 26 -4.90 -2.90 0.75
C ASP A 26 -3.75 -3.34 -0.17
N ALA A 27 -4.04 -4.33 -1.00
CA ALA A 27 -3.13 -4.82 -2.03
C ALA A 27 -3.67 -4.44 -3.42
N TYR A 28 -2.86 -3.72 -4.20
CA TYR A 28 -3.18 -3.33 -5.57
C TYR A 28 -2.15 -3.85 -6.55
N THR A 29 -2.63 -4.37 -7.68
CA THR A 29 -1.80 -4.84 -8.79
C THR A 29 -2.18 -4.10 -10.07
N TYR A 30 -1.18 -3.65 -10.80
CA TYR A 30 -1.30 -2.89 -12.03
C TYR A 30 -0.54 -3.58 -13.17
N GLY A 31 -1.10 -3.55 -14.37
CA GLY A 31 -0.48 -4.10 -15.57
C GLY A 31 -0.89 -5.55 -15.84
N ASN A 32 0.05 -6.36 -16.31
CA ASN A 32 -0.22 -7.76 -16.70
C ASN A 32 0.95 -8.67 -16.31
N ALA A 33 0.81 -9.97 -16.59
CA ALA A 33 1.82 -10.98 -16.26
C ALA A 33 3.22 -10.71 -16.84
N ALA A 34 3.34 -9.95 -17.95
CA ALA A 34 4.62 -9.65 -18.57
C ALA A 34 5.24 -8.34 -18.05
N SER A 35 4.42 -7.33 -17.72
CA SER A 35 4.87 -6.03 -17.22
C SER A 35 3.81 -5.40 -16.33
N GLY A 36 4.18 -5.21 -15.06
CA GLY A 36 3.29 -4.71 -14.04
C GLY A 36 4.02 -4.30 -12.77
N ALA A 37 3.25 -3.76 -11.84
CA ALA A 37 3.72 -3.43 -10.51
C ALA A 37 2.60 -3.64 -9.50
N SER A 38 2.96 -3.86 -8.25
CA SER A 38 2.02 -4.01 -7.16
C SER A 38 2.48 -3.26 -5.93
N THR A 39 1.53 -2.93 -5.08
CA THR A 39 1.75 -2.41 -3.73
C THR A 39 0.87 -3.19 -2.77
N ASP A 40 1.38 -3.45 -1.58
CA ASP A 40 0.67 -4.09 -0.49
C ASP A 40 0.94 -3.32 0.80
N GLU A 41 -0.11 -2.79 1.41
CA GLU A 41 -0.03 -2.07 2.67
C GLU A 41 -0.19 -3.03 3.84
N SER A 42 0.92 -3.36 4.51
CA SER A 42 0.90 -4.15 5.74
C SER A 42 0.79 -3.24 6.97
N TRP A 43 -0.16 -3.55 7.84
CA TRP A 43 -0.29 -2.98 9.20
C TRP A 43 -0.42 -1.45 9.27
N ASN A 44 -0.87 -0.80 8.19
CA ASN A 44 -0.98 0.66 8.05
C ASN A 44 0.34 1.44 8.16
N ILE A 45 1.48 0.74 8.25
CA ILE A 45 2.79 1.35 8.51
C ILE A 45 3.87 0.83 7.58
N LYS A 46 3.56 -0.09 6.67
CA LYS A 46 4.55 -0.63 5.74
C LYS A 46 3.94 -0.84 4.37
N TYR A 47 4.58 -0.29 3.34
CA TYR A 47 4.17 -0.49 1.96
C TYR A 47 5.22 -1.36 1.27
N ASN A 48 4.79 -2.54 0.80
CA ASN A 48 5.60 -3.48 0.04
C ASN A 48 5.30 -3.31 -1.44
N GLY A 49 6.27 -2.77 -2.18
CA GLY A 49 6.18 -2.58 -3.61
C GLY A 49 6.87 -3.69 -4.38
N ALA A 50 6.33 -4.04 -5.54
CA ALA A 50 6.99 -4.85 -6.53
C ALA A 50 6.81 -4.26 -7.93
N ALA A 51 7.80 -4.42 -8.80
CA ALA A 51 7.65 -4.23 -10.23
C ALA A 51 8.28 -5.41 -10.97
N TRP A 52 7.67 -5.83 -12.07
CA TRP A 52 8.22 -6.87 -12.92
C TRP A 52 8.14 -6.46 -14.39
N ASN A 53 9.16 -6.88 -15.14
CA ASN A 53 9.25 -6.74 -16.57
C ASN A 53 9.96 -7.97 -17.13
N TYR A 54 9.20 -8.90 -17.69
CA TYR A 54 9.74 -10.14 -18.25
C TYR A 54 9.99 -10.03 -19.76
N SER A 55 10.68 -11.02 -20.33
CA SER A 55 11.07 -11.06 -21.75
C SER A 55 9.92 -10.74 -22.72
N LYS A 56 8.74 -11.31 -22.46
CA LYS A 56 7.50 -11.12 -23.26
C LYS A 56 6.88 -9.71 -23.16
N SER A 57 7.42 -8.83 -22.32
CA SER A 57 6.94 -7.45 -22.20
C SER A 57 7.18 -6.64 -23.47
N LYS A 58 6.18 -5.85 -23.86
CA LYS A 58 6.27 -4.84 -24.93
C LYS A 58 7.05 -3.59 -24.50
N TYR A 59 7.43 -3.49 -23.23
CA TYR A 59 8.12 -2.34 -22.65
C TYR A 59 9.55 -2.69 -22.23
N ARG A 60 10.46 -1.73 -22.37
CA ARG A 60 11.87 -1.88 -21.99
C ARG A 60 12.08 -2.00 -20.48
N SER A 61 11.19 -1.42 -19.69
CA SER A 61 11.24 -1.47 -18.23
C SER A 61 9.87 -1.23 -17.62
N THR A 62 9.76 -1.59 -16.34
CA THR A 62 8.61 -1.26 -15.49
C THR A 62 9.13 -0.83 -14.13
N SER A 63 8.60 0.27 -13.57
CA SER A 63 9.06 0.80 -12.29
C SER A 63 7.90 1.14 -11.39
N PHE A 64 8.14 1.06 -10.09
CA PHE A 64 7.26 1.65 -9.09
C PHE A 64 7.99 2.71 -8.28
N LYS A 65 7.22 3.65 -7.72
CA LYS A 65 7.71 4.75 -6.89
C LYS A 65 6.77 4.97 -5.71
N TYR A 66 7.35 5.14 -4.52
CA TYR A 66 6.64 5.62 -3.34
C TYR A 66 6.99 7.08 -3.09
N VAL A 67 5.97 7.91 -2.87
CA VAL A 67 6.11 9.34 -2.58
C VAL A 67 5.30 9.69 -1.34
N ARG A 68 5.90 10.47 -0.43
CA ARG A 68 5.24 11.02 0.75
C ARG A 68 5.54 12.50 0.86
N SER A 69 4.51 13.33 1.06
CA SER A 69 4.66 14.80 1.14
C SER A 69 5.51 15.40 -0.01
N GLY A 70 5.35 14.90 -1.24
CA GLY A 70 6.14 15.33 -2.40
C GLY A 70 7.58 14.81 -2.47
N ARG A 71 8.07 14.10 -1.45
CA ARG A 71 9.41 13.47 -1.45
C ARG A 71 9.33 12.03 -1.91
N THR A 72 10.24 11.65 -2.81
CA THR A 72 10.38 10.25 -3.23
C THR A 72 11.07 9.47 -2.12
N LEU A 73 10.38 8.47 -1.58
CA LEU A 73 10.94 7.56 -0.57
C LEU A 73 11.70 6.40 -1.22
N MET A 74 11.18 5.92 -2.33
CA MET A 74 11.77 4.80 -3.07
C MET A 74 11.34 4.86 -4.52
N ILE A 75 12.25 4.46 -5.41
CA ILE A 75 11.95 4.08 -6.78
C ILE A 75 12.73 2.80 -7.10
N LYS A 76 12.07 1.85 -7.76
CA LYS A 76 12.71 0.61 -8.23
C LYS A 76 12.25 0.32 -9.64
N THR A 77 13.19 -0.10 -10.48
CA THR A 77 12.95 -0.35 -11.91
C THR A 77 13.37 -1.78 -12.26
N ALA A 78 12.44 -2.56 -12.78
CA ALA A 78 12.69 -3.85 -13.39
C ALA A 78 12.92 -3.68 -14.90
N TYR A 79 14.09 -4.09 -15.37
CA TYR A 79 14.42 -4.15 -16.81
C TYR A 79 14.20 -5.56 -17.36
N ASN A 80 14.64 -6.58 -16.61
CA ASN A 80 14.41 -7.98 -16.90
C ASN A 80 14.26 -8.76 -15.58
N GLY A 81 13.06 -9.27 -15.31
CA GLY A 81 12.73 -9.95 -14.04
C GLY A 81 11.85 -9.11 -13.12
N LYS A 82 11.97 -9.32 -11.82
CA LYS A 82 11.16 -8.68 -10.77
C LYS A 82 12.07 -7.99 -9.75
N VAL A 83 11.68 -6.79 -9.34
CA VAL A 83 12.29 -6.04 -8.23
C VAL A 83 11.24 -5.80 -7.16
N THR A 84 11.67 -5.81 -5.90
CA THR A 84 10.82 -5.52 -4.74
C THR A 84 11.50 -4.50 -3.85
N GLY A 85 10.71 -3.87 -2.98
CA GLY A 85 11.21 -2.99 -1.96
C GLY A 85 10.09 -2.54 -1.03
N SER A 86 10.46 -2.14 0.18
CA SER A 86 9.49 -1.70 1.18
C SER A 86 9.85 -0.34 1.72
N VAL A 87 8.83 0.46 2.01
CA VAL A 87 8.96 1.71 2.76
C VAL A 87 8.08 1.65 4.00
N TRP A 88 8.55 2.23 5.09
CA TRP A 88 7.79 2.35 6.32
C TRP A 88 7.08 3.69 6.38
N ASP A 89 5.81 3.68 6.79
CA ASP A 89 5.07 4.88 7.14
C ASP A 89 5.43 5.39 8.52
N ASP A 90 5.25 6.69 8.65
CA ASP A 90 5.34 7.38 9.91
C ASP A 90 4.01 7.21 10.65
N ILE A 91 4.05 6.98 11.96
CA ILE A 91 2.84 6.75 12.79
C ILE A 91 2.00 8.05 12.93
N ARG A 92 2.51 9.17 12.42
CA ARG A 92 1.83 10.46 12.46
C ARG A 92 0.62 10.50 11.53
N TRP A 93 -0.50 10.95 12.09
CA TRP A 93 -1.77 11.06 11.38
C TRP A 93 -1.83 12.33 10.52
N GLY A 94 -2.35 12.19 9.30
CA GLY A 94 -2.68 13.31 8.41
C GLY A 94 -2.28 13.08 6.95
N LYS A 95 -3.01 13.71 6.01
CA LYS A 95 -2.86 13.51 4.55
C LYS A 95 -1.42 13.70 4.02
N LYS A 96 -0.58 14.50 4.69
CA LYS A 96 0.82 14.69 4.30
C LYS A 96 1.70 13.46 4.53
N TYR A 97 1.32 12.60 5.47
CA TYR A 97 2.06 11.40 5.83
C TYR A 97 1.63 10.18 5.00
N ASN A 98 0.47 10.22 4.36
CA ASN A 98 0.03 9.14 3.48
C ASN A 98 1.02 8.89 2.34
N THR A 99 1.52 7.67 2.29
CA THR A 99 2.38 7.20 1.21
C THR A 99 1.57 6.95 -0.05
N LYS A 100 2.02 7.50 -1.18
CA LYS A 100 1.38 7.30 -2.49
C LYS A 100 2.23 6.38 -3.35
N PHE A 101 1.59 5.36 -3.91
CA PHE A 101 2.19 4.47 -4.90
C PHE A 101 1.98 5.01 -6.30
N TYR A 102 3.02 4.94 -7.12
CA TYR A 102 2.98 5.25 -8.53
C TYR A 102 3.64 4.14 -9.33
N TRP A 103 3.07 3.83 -10.49
CA TRP A 103 3.57 2.86 -11.43
C TRP A 103 3.84 3.51 -12.78
N PHE A 104 4.96 3.15 -13.40
CA PHE A 104 5.37 3.66 -14.70
C PHE A 104 5.90 2.54 -15.59
N ARG A 105 5.71 2.73 -16.90
CA ARG A 105 6.29 1.88 -17.94
C ARG A 105 7.34 2.67 -18.71
N GLY A 106 8.43 2.00 -19.05
CA GLY A 106 9.45 2.54 -19.95
C GLY A 106 8.97 2.57 -21.40
N ALA A 107 9.86 3.01 -22.30
CA ALA A 107 9.59 3.02 -23.74
C ALA A 107 9.20 1.63 -24.27
N ARG A 108 8.38 1.60 -25.33
CA ARG A 108 8.05 0.36 -26.03
C ARG A 108 9.30 -0.18 -26.74
N LYS A 109 9.39 -1.51 -26.83
CA LYS A 109 10.43 -2.20 -27.60
C LYS A 109 10.14 -2.09 -29.09
#